data_AF-X1PC42-F1
#
_entry.id   AF-X1PC42-F1
#
_cell.length_a   1.000
_cell.length_b   1.000
_cell.length_c   1.000
_cell.angle_alpha   90.00
_cell.angle_beta   90.00
_cell.angle_gamma   90.00
#
_symmetry.space_group_name_H-M   'P 1'
#
loop_
_entity.id
_entity.type
_entity.pdbx_description
1 polymer ?
#
loop_
_entity_poly.entity_id
_entity_poly.type
_entity_poly.pdbx_seq_one_letter_code
_entity_poly.pdbx_strand_id
1 'polypeptide(L)'
;MVTGGQLISEELGLKLENTEVNMLGTAHQVKVNKEESIIVGGKGDTKEIKKREAQLRTQIEETTSDYDREKLQERLGKLVGGVAVIKVGAATETELKEKK
;
A
#
# COMPACT_ATOMS: atom_id res chain seq x y z
N MET A 1 -2.90 1.93 8.12
CA MET A 1 -1.64 2.70 7.89
C MET A 1 -1.55 3.30 6.49
N VAL A 2 -1.23 2.55 5.42
CA VAL A 2 -1.02 3.12 4.05
C VAL A 2 -2.27 3.82 3.49
N THR A 3 -3.44 3.26 3.75
CA THR A 3 -4.74 3.84 3.38
C THR A 3 -5.39 4.61 4.53
N GLY A 4 -4.76 4.67 5.70
CA GLY A 4 -5.36 5.23 6.92
C GLY A 4 -6.36 4.30 7.64
N GLY A 5 -6.74 3.17 7.03
CA GLY A 5 -7.68 2.23 7.65
C GLY A 5 -7.08 1.41 8.79
N GLN A 6 -7.96 0.96 9.67
CA GLN A 6 -7.70 0.00 10.75
C GLN A 6 -8.03 -1.42 10.28
N LEU A 7 -7.23 -2.40 10.71
CA LEU A 7 -7.52 -3.80 10.43
C LEU A 7 -8.71 -4.26 11.29
N ILE A 8 -9.77 -4.69 10.63
CA ILE A 8 -10.95 -5.27 11.28
C ILE A 8 -10.73 -6.78 11.34
N SER A 9 -10.56 -7.31 12.54
CA SER A 9 -10.36 -8.75 12.79
C SER A 9 -11.06 -9.13 14.09
N GLU A 10 -11.72 -10.29 14.07
CA GLU A 10 -12.39 -10.85 15.26
C GLU A 10 -11.39 -11.17 16.39
N GLU A 11 -10.14 -11.49 16.06
CA GLU A 11 -9.07 -11.71 17.04
C GLU A 11 -8.75 -10.45 17.86
N LEU A 12 -8.99 -9.28 17.28
CA LEU A 12 -8.82 -7.98 17.94
C LEU A 12 -10.12 -7.50 18.61
N GLY A 13 -11.17 -8.33 18.63
CA GLY A 13 -12.49 -8.00 19.16
C GLY A 13 -13.29 -7.04 18.28
N LEU A 14 -12.85 -6.79 17.05
CA LEU A 14 -13.51 -5.88 16.10
C LEU A 14 -14.43 -6.69 15.18
N LYS A 15 -15.74 -6.46 15.31
CA LYS A 15 -16.75 -7.06 14.43
C LYS A 15 -17.12 -6.11 13.30
N LEU A 16 -17.35 -6.66 12.10
CA LEU A 16 -17.87 -5.90 10.95
C LEU A 16 -19.21 -5.22 11.24
N GLU A 17 -19.99 -5.76 12.17
CA GLU A 17 -21.29 -5.19 12.57
C GLU A 17 -21.15 -3.80 13.20
N ASN A 18 -20.03 -3.54 13.88
CA ASN A 18 -19.78 -2.28 14.61
C ASN A 18 -18.78 -1.36 13.89
N THR A 19 -18.43 -1.66 12.64
CA THR A 19 -17.44 -0.86 11.93
C THR A 19 -18.00 0.44 11.37
N GLU A 20 -17.29 1.53 11.66
CA GLU A 20 -17.61 2.87 11.15
C GLU A 20 -16.77 3.21 9.91
N VAL A 21 -17.24 4.17 9.12
CA VAL A 21 -16.53 4.68 7.94
C VAL A 21 -15.14 5.21 8.32
N ASN A 22 -14.97 5.74 9.53
CA ASN A 22 -13.70 6.24 10.05
C ASN A 22 -12.63 5.14 10.21
N MET A 23 -13.05 3.88 10.33
CA MET A 23 -12.15 2.73 10.44
C MET A 23 -11.68 2.24 9.07
N LEU A 24 -12.38 2.63 8.00
CA LEU A 24 -12.04 2.24 6.63
C LEU A 24 -10.91 3.11 6.07
N GLY A 25 -10.10 2.51 5.19
CA GLY A 25 -9.06 3.23 4.48
C GLY A 25 -9.58 3.99 3.27
N THR A 26 -8.88 5.05 2.89
CA THR A 26 -9.15 5.81 1.66
C THR A 26 -7.93 5.85 0.74
N ALA A 27 -8.19 5.82 -0.57
CA ALA A 27 -7.19 5.92 -1.63
C ALA A 27 -7.75 6.70 -2.82
N HIS A 28 -6.88 7.25 -3.65
CA HIS A 28 -7.28 8.01 -4.83
C HIS A 28 -7.78 7.09 -5.96
N GLN A 29 -7.07 5.99 -6.20
CA GLN A 29 -7.46 5.01 -7.21
C GLN A 29 -7.01 3.62 -6.78
N VAL A 30 -7.85 2.61 -7.04
CA VAL A 30 -7.50 1.21 -6.86
C VAL A 30 -7.67 0.51 -8.20
N LYS A 31 -6.61 -0.12 -8.69
CA LYS A 31 -6.62 -0.90 -9.93
C LYS A 31 -6.40 -2.36 -9.58
N VAL A 32 -7.33 -3.21 -9.99
CA VAL A 32 -7.29 -4.66 -9.73
C VAL A 32 -7.13 -5.38 -11.06
N ASN A 33 -6.05 -6.13 -11.20
CA ASN A 33 -5.78 -7.03 -12.31
C ASN A 33 -5.89 -8.48 -11.81
N LYS A 34 -5.74 -9.47 -12.70
CA LYS A 34 -5.81 -10.90 -12.35
C LYS A 34 -4.76 -11.32 -11.30
N GLU A 35 -3.58 -10.70 -11.34
CA GLU A 35 -2.42 -11.13 -10.54
C GLU A 35 -2.01 -10.10 -9.47
N GLU A 36 -2.45 -8.85 -9.59
CA GLU A 36 -1.99 -7.75 -8.75
C GLU A 36 -3.11 -6.75 -8.43
N SER A 37 -2.97 -6.08 -7.29
CA SER A 37 -3.83 -4.97 -6.86
C SER A 37 -2.96 -3.78 -6.53
N ILE A 38 -3.16 -2.68 -7.24
CA ILE A 38 -2.38 -1.45 -7.11
C ILE A 38 -3.25 -0.39 -6.45
N ILE A 39 -2.78 0.14 -5.31
CA ILE A 39 -3.43 1.22 -4.58
C ILE A 39 -2.63 2.50 -4.80
N VAL A 40 -3.24 3.49 -5.42
CA VAL A 40 -2.62 4.77 -5.76
C VAL A 40 -3.15 5.86 -4.83
N GLY A 41 -2.23 6.62 -4.22
CA GLY A 41 -2.56 7.78 -3.40
C GLY A 41 -3.37 7.44 -2.14
N GLY A 42 -2.90 6.47 -1.34
CA GLY A 42 -3.47 6.19 -0.03
C GLY A 42 -3.37 7.41 0.90
N LYS A 43 -4.45 7.73 1.62
CA LYS A 43 -4.50 8.89 2.54
C LYS A 43 -4.08 8.53 3.97
N GLY A 44 -3.07 7.66 4.09
CA GLY A 44 -2.47 7.29 5.36
C GLY A 44 -1.65 8.41 6.00
N ASP A 45 -1.51 8.38 7.32
CA ASP A 45 -0.58 9.27 8.00
C ASP A 45 0.87 8.91 7.66
N THR A 46 1.57 9.87 7.05
CA THR A 46 3.00 9.77 6.72
C THR A 46 3.89 9.44 7.93
N LYS A 47 3.50 9.86 9.14
CA LYS A 47 4.25 9.56 10.37
C LYS A 47 4.17 8.08 10.71
N GLU A 48 2.99 7.49 10.63
CA GLU A 48 2.80 6.05 10.86
C GLU A 48 3.53 5.23 9.80
N ILE A 49 3.53 5.67 8.53
CA ILE A 49 4.30 5.03 7.45
C ILE A 49 5.81 5.03 7.78
N LYS A 50 6.38 6.17 8.18
CA LYS A 50 7.79 6.28 8.58
C LYS A 50 8.12 5.47 9.82
N LYS A 51 7.23 5.43 10.80
CA LYS A 51 7.37 4.60 12.00
C LYS A 51 7.44 3.12 11.63
N ARG A 52 6.60 2.67 10.69
CA ARG A 52 6.64 1.29 10.20
C ARG A 52 7.88 0.99 9.37
N GLU A 53 8.33 1.94 8.57
CA GLU A 53 9.61 1.84 7.85
C GLU A 53 10.77 1.59 8.83
N ALA A 54 10.86 2.40 9.89
CA ALA A 54 11.88 2.23 10.93
C ALA A 54 11.79 0.86 11.61
N GLN A 55 10.58 0.43 11.98
CA GLN A 55 10.37 -0.91 12.55
C GLN A 55 10.86 -2.03 11.61
N LEU A 56 10.56 -1.95 10.31
CA LEU A 56 10.99 -2.95 9.35
C LEU A 56 12.51 -2.95 9.17
N ARG A 57 13.15 -1.78 9.17
CA ARG A 57 14.62 -1.67 9.11
C ARG A 57 15.28 -2.36 10.31
N THR A 58 14.78 -2.12 11.53
CA THR A 58 15.28 -2.81 12.73
C THR A 58 15.07 -4.32 12.64
N GLN A 59 13.90 -4.79 12.20
CA GLN A 59 13.62 -6.23 12.04
C GLN A 59 14.54 -6.90 11.01
N ILE A 60 14.94 -6.19 9.96
CA ILE A 60 15.90 -6.68 8.96
C ILE A 60 17.30 -6.86 9.56
N GLU A 61 17.70 -5.98 10.47
CA GLU A 61 19.00 -6.04 11.14
C GLU A 61 19.05 -7.15 12.21
N GLU A 62 17.95 -7.35 12.93
CA GLU A 62 17.85 -8.36 13.99
C GLU A 62 17.66 -9.78 13.45
N THR A 63 17.11 -9.95 12.24
CA THR A 63 16.86 -11.28 11.70
C THR A 63 18.15 -11.95 11.20
N THR A 64 18.33 -13.19 11.64
CA THR A 64 19.43 -14.08 11.23
C THR A 64 19.03 -15.01 10.08
N SER A 65 17.75 -15.01 9.71
CA SER A 65 17.19 -15.80 8.61
C SER A 65 17.24 -14.99 7.31
N ASP A 66 17.98 -15.50 6.31
CA ASP A 66 18.06 -14.86 5.00
C ASP A 66 16.70 -14.77 4.29
N TYR A 67 15.84 -15.78 4.50
CA TYR A 67 14.46 -15.79 4.00
C TYR A 67 13.63 -14.64 4.59
N ASP A 68 13.68 -14.46 5.91
CA ASP A 68 12.92 -13.39 6.57
C ASP A 68 13.47 -12.02 6.20
N ARG A 69 14.79 -11.90 6.05
CA ARG A 69 15.46 -10.69 5.57
C ARG A 69 14.95 -10.29 4.20
N GLU A 70 14.90 -11.22 3.25
CA GLU A 70 14.39 -10.97 1.90
C GLU A 70 12.92 -10.53 1.92
N LYS A 71 12.07 -11.21 2.70
CA LYS A 71 10.65 -10.88 2.81
C LYS A 71 10.40 -9.51 3.45
N LEU A 72 11.18 -9.15 4.47
CA LEU A 72 11.11 -7.84 5.10
C LEU A 72 11.60 -6.74 4.16
N GLN A 73 12.65 -6.99 3.37
CA GLN A 73 13.12 -6.07 2.33
C GLN A 73 12.09 -5.87 1.23
N GLU A 74 11.43 -6.93 0.75
CA GLU A 74 10.34 -6.85 -0.23
C GLU A 74 9.21 -5.96 0.30
N ARG A 75 8.83 -6.17 1.56
CA ARG A 75 7.80 -5.37 2.23
C ARG A 75 8.21 -3.90 2.39
N LEU A 76 9.46 -3.64 2.80
CA LEU A 76 10.02 -2.31 2.92
C LEU A 76 10.00 -1.59 1.58
N GLY A 77 10.43 -2.27 0.51
CA GLY A 77 10.41 -1.76 -0.86
C GLY A 77 9.01 -1.36 -1.31
N LYS A 78 8.00 -2.20 -1.09
CA LYS A 78 6.59 -1.88 -1.42
C LYS A 78 6.05 -0.70 -0.62
N LEU A 79 6.58 -0.46 0.58
CA LEU A 79 6.10 0.59 1.48
C LEU A 79 6.75 1.95 1.16
N VAL A 80 8.04 1.96 0.81
CA VAL A 80 8.80 3.18 0.48
C VAL A 80 8.69 3.54 -1.00
N GLY A 81 8.64 2.56 -1.89
CA GLY A 81 8.69 2.76 -3.34
C GLY A 81 7.47 3.51 -3.91
N GLY A 82 6.33 3.47 -3.21
CA GLY A 82 5.12 4.16 -3.62
C GLY A 82 4.62 3.72 -5.01
N VAL A 83 3.79 4.57 -5.63
CA VAL A 83 3.30 4.35 -7.00
C VAL A 83 3.42 5.65 -7.78
N ALA A 84 4.21 5.64 -8.86
CA ALA A 84 4.30 6.76 -9.79
C ALA A 84 3.21 6.66 -10.85
N VAL A 85 2.51 7.76 -11.13
CA VAL A 85 1.48 7.83 -12.17
C VAL A 85 1.94 8.77 -13.27
N ILE A 86 2.11 8.23 -14.47
CA ILE A 86 2.44 9.01 -15.68
C ILE A 86 1.15 9.23 -16.46
N LYS A 87 0.80 10.50 -16.70
CA LYS A 87 -0.39 10.88 -17.49
C LYS A 87 0.06 11.35 -18.87
N VAL A 88 -0.28 10.59 -19.92
CA VAL A 88 0.02 10.94 -21.31
C VAL A 88 -1.25 11.43 -21.98
N GLY A 89 -1.20 12.63 -22.58
CA GLY A 89 -2.30 13.22 -23.33
C GLY A 89 -2.16 13.00 -24.84
N ALA A 90 -3.28 12.89 -25.55
CA ALA A 90 -3.33 12.82 -27.01
C ALA A 90 -4.60 13.50 -27.54
N ALA A 91 -4.60 13.93 -28.80
CA ALA A 91 -5.74 14.60 -29.43
C ALA A 91 -6.83 13.62 -29.89
N THR A 92 -6.45 12.38 -30.19
CA THR A 92 -7.38 11.32 -30.63
C THR A 92 -7.22 10.05 -29.79
N GLU A 93 -8.27 9.23 -29.75
CA GLU A 93 -8.28 7.97 -28.99
C GLU A 93 -7.25 6.95 -29.52
N THR A 94 -7.01 6.97 -30.84
CA THR A 94 -6.03 6.10 -31.51
C THR A 94 -4.60 6.44 -31.06
N GLU A 95 -4.22 7.71 -31.08
CA GLU A 95 -2.89 8.16 -30.61
C GLU A 95 -2.68 7.90 -29.12
N LEU A 96 -3.75 7.94 -28.33
CA LEU A 96 -3.69 7.66 -26.89
C LEU A 96 -3.39 6.18 -26.63
N LYS A 97 -3.91 5.27 -27.46
CA LYS A 97 -3.59 3.83 -27.37
C LYS A 97 -2.18 3.50 -27.85
N GLU A 98 -1.65 4.21 -28.85
CA GLU A 98 -0.27 4.01 -29.31
C GLU A 98 0.79 4.57 -28.34
N LYS A 99 0.46 5.62 -27.60
CA LYS A 99 1.36 6.26 -26.62
C LYS A 99 1.26 5.70 -25.20
N LYS A 100 0.31 4.81 -24.94
CA LYS A 100 0.03 4.21 -23.63
C LYS A 100 0.62 2.81 -23.53
#